data_AF-A0A1B9GNC3-F1
#
_entry.id   AF-A0A1B9GNC3-F1
#
_cell.length_a   1.000
_cell.length_b   1.000
_cell.length_c   1.000
_cell.angle_alpha   90.00
_cell.angle_beta   90.00
_cell.angle_gamma   90.00
#
_symmetry.space_group_name_H-M   'P 1'
#
loop_
_entity.id
_entity.type
_entity.pdbx_description
1 polymer ?
#
loop_
_entity_poly.entity_id
_entity_poly.type
_entity_poly.pdbx_seq_one_letter_code
_entity_poly.pdbx_strand_id
1 'polypeptide(L)'
;MSAVPSTPSQAELRERRPSPVDSLDPAYSPPRTPEQKPTEPNVVNKLAGVNEIQPTNEPSDRHIPDNYVSYTISKQKYLPPVTWRTLIYNIQWISFLALTITPSLAIYGIFTTQWNTKTAIWSVIYYFFTGLGITAGYHRLWAHRAYNASEPLQYLLALAGAGAVEGSIKWWSRGHRAHHRYTDTKLDPYSAHEGFWHAHVGWMLVKPRGKIGVADVSDLTRNRVVRWQHKNYVPLIFIMGFILPTVVAGLGWGDWRGGFFFAGAARLCFVHHSTFCVNSLAHWLGEQPFDNKHTPRDHFITALCTVGEGYHNFHHQFPMDFRNAIKWYQYDPTKWFIWTASKLKLASHLKRFPDNEIKKGQYTMKLQELQEQAEHLKWPKSSNELPVISWDDFKAEAKERSLVAIHGFIHDCSSFIEDHPGGAHLIKRAIGTDATTAFFGGVYDHSNAAHNMLAMMRVGVLDGGMEVEHLKRRPAESVASSVTASPVSSASASSVDIQSLADQDEDDRLYQTQLNSQGPVPKAPFGQPQAMVADRWTLSVPPSEKFRIVRSVPEIRPGLLNRAHSLEKMTRADMGGEVDELIGTKA
;
A
#
# COMPACT_ATOMS: atom_id res chain seq x y z
N MET A 1 2.04 22.37 64.16
CA MET A 1 0.70 22.45 63.54
C MET A 1 0.89 22.50 62.03
N SER A 2 0.32 21.49 61.34
CA SER A 2 0.14 21.34 59.88
C SER A 2 1.24 21.87 58.94
N ALA A 3 2.16 20.99 58.52
CA ALA A 3 2.97 21.18 57.33
C ALA A 3 2.48 20.20 56.26
N VAL A 4 1.79 20.74 55.25
CA VAL A 4 1.34 20.05 54.04
C VAL A 4 2.57 19.80 53.13
N PRO A 5 2.74 18.61 52.52
CA PRO A 5 3.93 18.31 51.73
C PRO A 5 3.89 19.04 50.39
N SER A 6 4.97 19.76 50.08
CA SER A 6 5.21 20.38 48.79
C SER A 6 5.47 19.32 47.72
N THR A 7 4.69 19.35 46.64
CA THR A 7 4.95 18.65 45.38
C THR A 7 6.32 19.02 44.82
N PRO A 8 7.10 18.08 44.26
CA PRO A 8 8.41 18.40 43.69
C PRO A 8 8.26 19.30 42.46
N SER A 9 9.16 20.26 42.32
CA SER A 9 9.21 21.15 41.15
C SER A 9 9.54 20.37 39.87
N GLN A 10 9.04 20.84 38.72
CA GLN A 10 9.27 20.21 37.40
C GLN A 10 10.76 20.07 36.99
N ALA A 11 11.70 20.57 37.79
CA ALA A 11 13.12 20.44 37.54
C ALA A 11 13.67 19.02 37.84
N GLU A 12 13.04 18.23 38.72
CA GLU A 12 13.52 16.89 39.09
C GLU A 12 13.02 15.76 38.16
N LEU A 13 12.11 16.04 37.22
CA LEU A 13 11.65 15.06 36.21
C LEU A 13 12.56 14.97 34.97
N ARG A 14 13.73 15.62 34.98
CA ARG A 14 14.61 15.76 33.80
C ARG A 14 15.86 14.88 33.79
N GLU A 15 15.94 13.85 34.62
CA GLU A 15 16.98 12.82 34.48
C GLU A 15 16.39 11.46 34.10
N ARG A 16 15.86 11.36 32.87
CA ARG A 16 15.79 10.06 32.19
C ARG A 16 17.04 9.90 31.34
N ARG A 17 17.83 8.86 31.61
CA ARG A 17 18.88 8.38 30.71
C ARG A 17 18.25 8.11 29.33
N PRO A 18 18.82 8.61 28.23
CA PRO A 18 18.25 8.41 26.90
C PRO A 18 18.28 6.92 26.52
N SER A 19 17.19 6.46 25.95
CA SER A 19 17.06 5.15 25.33
C SER A 19 17.81 5.16 23.99
N PRO A 20 18.35 4.03 23.48
CA PRO A 20 19.03 3.96 22.17
C PRO A 20 18.16 4.36 20.96
N VAL A 21 16.88 4.67 21.18
CA VAL A 21 15.92 5.14 20.17
C VAL A 21 15.93 6.68 20.02
N ASP A 22 16.53 7.41 20.96
CA ASP A 22 16.54 8.88 20.97
C ASP A 22 17.65 9.51 20.11
N SER A 23 18.45 8.71 19.39
CA SER A 23 19.48 9.19 18.46
C SER A 23 19.01 9.28 17.00
N LEU A 24 17.72 9.47 16.75
CA LEU A 24 17.22 9.79 15.42
C LEU A 24 17.36 11.29 15.13
N ASP A 25 18.11 11.56 14.06
CA ASP A 25 18.40 12.85 13.44
C ASP A 25 17.24 13.89 13.56
N PRO A 26 17.47 15.12 14.07
CA PRO A 26 16.43 16.15 14.24
C PRO A 26 15.76 16.60 12.92
N ALA A 27 16.16 16.05 11.76
CA ALA A 27 15.54 16.24 10.45
C ALA A 27 14.14 15.61 10.27
N TYR A 28 13.61 14.86 11.25
CA TYR A 28 12.43 14.01 11.06
C TYR A 28 11.19 14.33 11.93
N SER A 29 11.11 15.54 12.48
CA SER A 29 9.83 16.04 13.03
C SER A 29 9.04 16.78 11.93
N PRO A 30 7.71 16.55 11.77
CA PRO A 30 6.90 17.38 10.89
C PRO A 30 7.00 18.85 11.35
N PRO A 31 7.31 19.80 10.46
CA PRO A 31 7.48 21.19 10.88
C PRO A 31 6.15 21.78 11.35
N ARG A 32 6.18 22.52 12.46
CA ARG A 32 5.10 23.44 12.81
C ARG A 32 4.97 24.46 11.69
N THR A 33 3.77 24.56 11.11
CA THR A 33 3.43 25.53 10.08
C THR A 33 3.86 26.94 10.52
N PRO A 34 4.63 27.71 9.73
CA PRO A 34 4.90 29.11 10.07
C PRO A 34 3.58 29.85 10.14
N GLU A 35 3.33 30.52 11.27
CA GLU A 35 2.14 31.32 11.48
C GLU A 35 2.18 32.53 10.53
N GLN A 36 1.48 32.44 9.40
CA GLN A 36 1.37 33.54 8.44
C GLN A 36 0.48 34.63 9.05
N LYS A 37 1.09 35.76 9.46
CA LYS A 37 0.34 36.95 9.87
C LYS A 37 -0.58 37.40 8.72
N PRO A 38 -1.87 37.65 8.96
CA PRO A 38 -2.77 38.18 7.93
C PRO A 38 -2.25 39.52 7.44
N THR A 39 -2.06 39.64 6.13
CA THR A 39 -1.74 40.94 5.49
C THR A 39 -3.06 41.57 5.06
N GLU A 40 -3.31 42.82 5.46
CA GLU A 40 -4.55 43.53 5.14
C GLU A 40 -4.71 43.72 3.62
N PRO A 41 -5.92 43.51 3.07
CA PRO A 41 -6.17 43.63 1.64
C PRO A 41 -6.45 45.09 1.28
N ASN A 42 -5.49 45.80 0.68
CA ASN A 42 -5.76 47.08 0.04
C ASN A 42 -5.54 47.05 -1.48
N VAL A 43 -6.68 47.15 -2.16
CA VAL A 43 -7.02 47.81 -3.44
C VAL A 43 -6.16 47.49 -4.67
N VAL A 44 -6.67 46.62 -5.55
CA VAL A 44 -6.22 46.46 -6.93
C VAL A 44 -7.37 46.83 -7.88
N ASN A 45 -7.09 47.73 -8.83
CA ASN A 45 -8.04 48.29 -9.79
C ASN A 45 -8.81 47.22 -10.60
N LYS A 46 -10.13 47.39 -10.66
CA LYS A 46 -11.14 46.55 -11.32
C LYS A 46 -10.95 46.48 -12.85
N LEU A 47 -10.94 45.28 -13.41
CA LEU A 47 -11.23 45.00 -14.82
C LEU A 47 -12.68 44.52 -14.93
N ALA A 48 -13.49 45.15 -15.78
CA ALA A 48 -14.91 44.81 -15.93
C ALA A 48 -15.09 43.42 -16.59
N GLY A 49 -15.96 42.58 -16.00
CA GLY A 49 -16.35 41.27 -16.55
C GLY A 49 -15.66 40.04 -15.96
N VAL A 50 -14.72 40.21 -15.02
CA VAL A 50 -14.09 39.09 -14.29
C VAL A 50 -14.53 39.13 -12.83
N ASN A 51 -15.32 38.15 -12.39
CA ASN A 51 -15.66 38.02 -10.97
C ASN A 51 -14.39 37.76 -10.16
N GLU A 52 -14.16 38.56 -9.10
CA GLU A 52 -13.07 38.32 -8.16
C GLU A 52 -13.29 36.98 -7.46
N ILE A 53 -12.31 36.08 -7.59
CA ILE A 53 -12.26 34.88 -6.76
C ILE A 53 -11.77 35.33 -5.39
N GLN A 54 -12.70 35.51 -4.44
CA GLN A 54 -12.32 35.78 -3.06
C GLN A 54 -11.56 34.56 -2.49
N PRO A 55 -10.35 34.74 -1.95
CA PRO A 55 -9.62 33.66 -1.31
C PRO A 55 -10.34 33.25 -0.03
N THR A 56 -11.06 32.13 -0.05
CA THR A 56 -11.68 31.56 1.15
C THR A 56 -10.64 30.78 1.95
N ASN A 57 -10.63 30.97 3.28
CA ASN A 57 -9.83 30.15 4.20
C ASN A 57 -10.51 28.83 4.57
N GLU A 58 -11.78 28.66 4.21
CA GLU A 58 -12.50 27.41 4.41
C GLU A 58 -12.14 26.38 3.34
N PRO A 59 -11.77 25.15 3.73
CA PRO A 59 -11.63 24.03 2.80
C PRO A 59 -12.95 23.82 2.05
N SER A 60 -12.87 23.64 0.73
CA SER A 60 -14.05 23.44 -0.12
C SER A 60 -14.87 22.18 0.23
N ASP A 61 -14.32 21.31 1.08
CA ASP A 61 -14.87 20.03 1.46
C ASP A 61 -15.35 19.92 2.93
N ARG A 62 -15.39 21.02 3.68
CA ARG A 62 -15.82 21.04 5.09
C ARG A 62 -17.23 20.44 5.34
N HIS A 63 -18.10 20.47 4.34
CA HIS A 63 -19.52 20.06 4.44
C HIS A 63 -19.84 18.76 3.66
N ILE A 64 -18.84 17.91 3.44
CA ILE A 64 -18.96 16.66 2.68
C ILE A 64 -19.37 15.50 3.62
N PRO A 65 -20.56 14.86 3.46
CA PRO A 65 -20.99 13.72 4.28
C PRO A 65 -20.09 12.47 4.15
N ASP A 66 -20.09 11.58 5.15
CA ASP A 66 -19.22 10.39 5.23
C ASP A 66 -19.36 9.43 4.03
N ASN A 67 -20.53 9.37 3.40
CA ASN A 67 -20.74 8.65 2.13
C ASN A 67 -20.99 9.61 0.95
N TYR A 68 -20.15 10.64 0.84
CA TYR A 68 -20.29 11.69 -0.18
C TYR A 68 -20.29 11.17 -1.60
N VAL A 69 -19.47 10.16 -1.92
CA VAL A 69 -19.35 9.68 -3.30
C VAL A 69 -20.67 9.07 -3.76
N SER A 70 -21.20 8.09 -3.03
CA SER A 70 -22.49 7.46 -3.37
C SER A 70 -23.65 8.46 -3.28
N TYR A 71 -23.64 9.34 -2.28
CA TYR A 71 -24.65 10.39 -2.15
C TYR A 71 -24.63 11.34 -3.36
N THR A 72 -23.46 11.84 -3.74
CA THR A 72 -23.30 12.79 -4.85
C THR A 72 -23.65 12.13 -6.18
N ILE A 73 -23.19 10.90 -6.41
CA ILE A 73 -23.50 10.12 -7.61
C ILE A 73 -25.00 9.88 -7.77
N SER A 74 -25.71 9.58 -6.67
CA SER A 74 -27.16 9.31 -6.69
C SER A 74 -28.02 10.56 -6.79
N LYS A 75 -27.55 11.70 -6.25
CA LYS A 75 -28.30 12.97 -6.25
C LYS A 75 -27.99 13.89 -7.43
N GLN A 76 -26.85 13.71 -8.10
CA GLN A 76 -26.49 14.56 -9.23
C GLN A 76 -27.31 14.23 -10.48
N LYS A 77 -27.65 15.28 -11.23
CA LYS A 77 -28.27 15.12 -12.55
C LYS A 77 -27.19 14.91 -13.60
N TYR A 78 -27.34 13.86 -14.39
CA TYR A 78 -26.46 13.59 -15.53
C TYR A 78 -27.07 14.14 -16.82
N LEU A 79 -26.21 14.62 -17.72
CA LEU A 79 -26.60 14.88 -19.10
C LEU A 79 -27.02 13.57 -19.80
N PRO A 80 -27.93 13.63 -20.78
CA PRO A 80 -28.33 12.45 -21.54
C PRO A 80 -27.11 11.82 -22.27
N PRO A 81 -27.19 10.51 -22.57
CA PRO A 81 -26.20 9.83 -23.37
C PRO A 81 -25.97 10.53 -24.71
N VAL A 82 -24.72 10.53 -25.17
CA VAL A 82 -24.37 11.10 -26.46
C VAL A 82 -24.86 10.16 -27.55
N THR A 83 -25.60 10.70 -28.52
CA THR A 83 -26.04 10.00 -29.73
C THR A 83 -25.43 10.68 -30.95
N TRP A 84 -25.43 10.02 -32.10
CA TRP A 84 -24.96 10.61 -33.36
C TRP A 84 -25.64 11.95 -33.68
N ARG A 85 -26.92 12.10 -33.33
CA ARG A 85 -27.68 13.34 -33.53
C ARG A 85 -27.26 14.46 -32.59
N THR A 86 -26.81 14.12 -31.38
CA THR A 86 -26.45 15.12 -30.35
C THR A 86 -24.95 15.35 -30.22
N LEU A 87 -24.13 14.55 -30.92
CA LEU A 87 -22.66 14.58 -30.81
C LEU A 87 -22.09 15.98 -30.98
N ILE A 88 -22.49 16.70 -32.03
CA ILE A 88 -21.96 18.03 -32.36
C ILE A 88 -22.16 19.07 -31.24
N TYR A 89 -23.25 18.95 -30.48
CA TYR A 89 -23.54 19.84 -29.34
C TYR A 89 -22.81 19.43 -28.06
N ASN A 90 -22.30 18.19 -28.02
CA ASN A 90 -21.60 17.62 -26.88
C ASN A 90 -20.07 17.67 -27.02
N ILE A 91 -19.54 18.07 -28.18
CA ILE A 91 -18.11 18.28 -28.39
C ILE A 91 -17.63 19.49 -27.56
N GLN A 92 -16.47 19.34 -26.93
CA GLN A 92 -15.71 20.43 -26.35
C GLN A 92 -14.82 21.05 -27.44
N TRP A 93 -15.37 22.03 -28.18
CA TRP A 93 -14.72 22.55 -29.39
C TRP A 93 -13.31 23.10 -29.18
N ILE A 94 -13.01 23.73 -28.04
CA ILE A 94 -11.67 24.25 -27.76
C ILE A 94 -10.66 23.09 -27.68
N SER A 95 -10.95 22.08 -26.86
CA SER A 95 -10.13 20.88 -26.71
C SER A 95 -10.02 20.12 -28.03
N PHE A 96 -11.14 19.94 -28.73
CA PHE A 96 -11.19 19.27 -30.03
C PHE A 96 -10.28 19.96 -31.05
N LEU A 97 -10.37 21.29 -31.19
CA LEU A 97 -9.52 22.04 -32.12
C LEU A 97 -8.05 21.96 -31.72
N ALA A 98 -7.72 22.09 -30.43
CA ALA A 98 -6.33 21.97 -29.97
C ALA A 98 -5.74 20.58 -30.28
N LEU A 99 -6.52 19.51 -30.04
CA LEU A 99 -6.12 18.11 -30.24
C LEU A 99 -6.18 17.63 -31.69
N THR A 100 -6.76 18.41 -32.61
CA THR A 100 -6.82 18.06 -34.04
C THR A 100 -5.91 18.96 -34.88
N ILE A 101 -5.84 20.25 -34.60
CA ILE A 101 -4.97 21.19 -35.32
C ILE A 101 -3.50 20.88 -35.06
N THR A 102 -3.11 20.64 -33.80
CA THR A 102 -1.70 20.42 -33.46
C THR A 102 -1.11 19.19 -34.17
N PRO A 103 -1.75 17.99 -34.15
CA PRO A 103 -1.27 16.85 -34.93
C PRO A 103 -1.35 17.09 -36.44
N SER A 104 -2.36 17.80 -36.94
CA SER A 104 -2.47 18.14 -38.36
C SER A 104 -1.30 19.02 -38.83
N LEU A 105 -0.90 20.02 -38.03
CA LEU A 105 0.29 20.84 -38.28
C LEU A 105 1.56 19.99 -38.24
N ALA A 106 1.68 19.06 -37.30
CA ALA A 106 2.82 18.16 -37.23
C ALA A 106 2.93 17.28 -38.50
N ILE A 107 1.82 16.68 -38.94
CA ILE A 107 1.75 15.85 -40.16
C ILE A 107 2.10 16.69 -41.39
N TYR A 108 1.50 17.88 -41.53
CA TYR A 108 1.84 18.81 -42.60
C TYR A 108 3.34 19.18 -42.58
N GLY A 109 3.88 19.42 -41.39
CA GLY A 109 5.29 19.69 -41.15
C GLY A 109 6.22 18.59 -41.65
N ILE A 110 5.89 17.33 -41.35
CA ILE A 110 6.63 16.14 -41.79
C ILE A 110 6.77 16.11 -43.32
N PHE A 111 5.72 16.46 -44.07
CA PHE A 111 5.74 16.43 -45.53
C PHE A 111 6.32 17.68 -46.20
N THR A 112 6.36 18.82 -45.50
CA THR A 112 6.68 20.13 -46.13
C THR A 112 7.91 20.83 -45.58
N THR A 113 8.53 20.28 -44.53
CA THR A 113 9.68 20.91 -43.87
C THR A 113 10.91 20.04 -44.03
N GLN A 114 12.00 20.65 -44.49
CA GLN A 114 13.28 19.99 -44.65
C GLN A 114 13.81 19.50 -43.29
N TRP A 115 14.43 18.33 -43.29
CA TRP A 115 15.02 17.77 -42.08
C TRP A 115 16.22 18.61 -41.61
N ASN A 116 16.24 18.92 -40.32
CA ASN A 116 17.37 19.59 -39.68
C ASN A 116 17.68 18.91 -38.35
N THR A 117 18.89 18.34 -38.24
CA THR A 117 19.31 17.59 -37.05
C THR A 117 19.36 18.46 -35.79
N LYS A 118 19.75 19.74 -35.89
CA LYS A 118 19.79 20.66 -34.74
C LYS A 118 18.37 20.92 -34.22
N THR A 119 17.41 21.12 -35.13
CA THR A 119 15.99 21.25 -34.79
C THR A 119 15.41 19.98 -34.19
N ALA A 120 15.78 18.80 -34.70
CA ALA A 120 15.34 17.53 -34.14
C ALA A 120 15.84 17.36 -32.69
N ILE A 121 17.14 17.61 -32.44
CA ILE A 121 17.71 17.58 -31.08
C ILE A 121 17.03 18.60 -30.18
N TRP A 122 16.82 19.83 -30.66
CA TRP A 122 16.11 20.87 -29.92
C TRP A 122 14.69 20.46 -29.57
N SER A 123 13.97 19.83 -30.50
CA SER A 123 12.61 19.32 -30.27
C SER A 123 12.58 18.30 -29.13
N VAL A 124 13.57 17.41 -29.06
CA VAL A 124 13.69 16.41 -27.98
C VAL A 124 14.05 17.07 -26.65
N ILE A 125 15.01 18.01 -26.63
CA ILE A 125 15.36 18.76 -25.41
C ILE A 125 14.13 19.51 -24.89
N TYR A 126 13.40 20.17 -25.78
CA TYR A 126 12.24 20.97 -25.43
C TYR A 126 11.02 20.10 -25.05
N TYR A 127 10.91 18.88 -25.60
CA TYR A 127 9.99 17.83 -25.12
C TYR A 127 10.24 17.54 -23.64
N PHE A 128 11.48 17.20 -23.26
CA PHE A 128 11.80 16.92 -21.85
C PHE A 128 11.66 18.15 -20.96
N PHE A 129 12.01 19.35 -21.44
CA PHE A 129 11.83 20.59 -20.68
C PHE A 129 10.35 20.83 -20.34
N THR A 130 9.47 20.75 -21.34
CA THR A 130 8.02 20.94 -21.13
C THR A 130 7.39 19.78 -20.34
N GLY A 131 7.88 18.55 -20.55
CA GLY A 131 7.54 17.39 -19.73
C GLY A 131 7.87 17.57 -18.26
N LEU A 132 9.07 18.07 -17.92
CA LEU A 132 9.44 18.42 -16.54
C LEU A 132 8.56 19.53 -15.94
N GLY A 133 8.06 20.46 -16.77
CA GLY A 133 7.06 21.44 -16.36
C GLY A 133 5.77 20.80 -15.84
N ILE A 134 5.33 19.71 -16.47
CA ILE A 134 4.20 18.91 -16.02
C ILE A 134 4.59 18.04 -14.81
N THR A 135 5.60 17.21 -14.92
CA THR A 135 5.93 16.21 -13.89
C THR A 135 6.53 16.83 -12.63
N ALA A 136 7.60 17.63 -12.74
CA ALA A 136 8.23 18.26 -11.58
C ALA A 136 7.39 19.43 -11.06
N GLY A 137 6.71 20.16 -11.95
CA GLY A 137 5.88 21.31 -11.63
C GLY A 137 4.44 20.93 -11.29
N TYR A 138 3.59 20.84 -12.31
CA TYR A 138 2.13 20.71 -12.14
C TYR A 138 1.74 19.57 -11.21
N HIS A 139 2.39 18.42 -11.40
CA HIS A 139 2.12 17.19 -10.69
C HIS A 139 2.74 17.19 -9.28
N ARG A 140 4.07 17.06 -9.18
CA ARG A 140 4.72 16.82 -7.87
C ARG A 140 4.77 18.06 -6.98
N LEU A 141 4.99 19.25 -7.54
CA LEU A 141 5.08 20.49 -6.76
C LEU A 141 3.70 21.03 -6.39
N TRP A 142 2.82 21.26 -7.38
CA TRP A 142 1.55 21.94 -7.13
C TRP A 142 0.40 20.99 -6.82
N ALA A 143 0.21 19.88 -7.53
CA ALA A 143 -0.89 18.97 -7.22
C ALA A 143 -0.66 18.23 -5.89
N HIS A 144 0.56 17.70 -5.68
CA HIS A 144 0.87 16.82 -4.54
C HIS A 144 1.68 17.42 -3.40
N ARG A 145 2.25 18.62 -3.61
CA ARG A 145 3.07 19.31 -2.60
C ARG A 145 4.20 18.41 -2.07
N ALA A 146 4.84 17.65 -2.96
CA ALA A 146 5.86 16.66 -2.63
C ALA A 146 7.22 17.28 -2.27
N TYR A 147 7.43 18.55 -2.62
CA TYR A 147 8.61 19.33 -2.24
C TYR A 147 8.30 20.83 -2.25
N ASN A 148 9.19 21.62 -1.66
CA ASN A 148 9.15 23.07 -1.73
C ASN A 148 10.14 23.58 -2.79
N ALA A 149 9.75 24.56 -3.58
CA ALA A 149 10.58 25.16 -4.61
C ALA A 149 10.84 26.65 -4.33
N SER A 150 12.06 27.10 -4.56
CA SER A 150 12.39 28.52 -4.68
C SER A 150 11.58 29.17 -5.79
N GLU A 151 11.35 30.47 -5.72
CA GLU A 151 10.52 31.16 -6.70
C GLU A 151 11.08 31.15 -8.13
N PRO A 152 12.40 31.30 -8.36
CA PRO A 152 12.95 31.13 -9.70
C PRO A 152 12.62 29.76 -10.30
N LEU A 153 12.71 28.70 -9.49
CA LEU A 153 12.32 27.35 -9.91
C LEU A 153 10.81 27.25 -10.18
N GLN A 154 9.97 27.88 -9.35
CA GLN A 154 8.53 27.94 -9.59
C GLN A 154 8.20 28.63 -10.91
N TYR A 155 8.81 29.78 -11.22
CA TYR A 155 8.59 30.48 -12.49
C TYR A 155 9.09 29.66 -13.69
N LEU A 156 10.25 29.02 -13.57
CA LEU A 156 10.79 28.15 -14.61
C LEU A 156 9.83 26.99 -14.92
N LEU A 157 9.36 26.28 -13.89
CA LEU A 157 8.43 25.17 -14.04
C LEU A 157 7.04 25.64 -14.54
N ALA A 158 6.60 26.83 -14.14
CA ALA A 158 5.34 27.41 -14.59
C ALA A 158 5.37 27.76 -16.08
N LEU A 159 6.50 28.30 -16.56
CA LEU A 159 6.74 28.58 -17.98
C LEU A 159 6.88 27.29 -18.79
N ALA A 160 7.67 26.33 -18.29
CA ALA A 160 7.83 25.02 -18.92
C ALA A 160 6.49 24.29 -19.07
N GLY A 161 5.68 24.25 -18.01
CA GLY A 161 4.36 23.62 -18.02
C GLY A 161 3.35 24.35 -18.91
N ALA A 162 3.44 25.68 -19.03
CA ALA A 162 2.64 26.41 -20.02
C ALA A 162 3.00 26.00 -21.47
N GLY A 163 4.26 25.63 -21.73
CA GLY A 163 4.71 25.10 -23.02
C GLY A 163 4.09 23.74 -23.39
N ALA A 164 3.55 22.99 -22.44
CA ALA A 164 2.82 21.73 -22.67
C ALA A 164 1.34 21.95 -23.05
N VAL A 165 0.78 23.14 -22.82
CA VAL A 165 -0.60 23.50 -23.24
C VAL A 165 -1.68 22.55 -22.69
N GLU A 166 -1.58 22.15 -21.41
CA GLU A 166 -2.50 21.20 -20.75
C GLU A 166 -3.45 21.86 -19.73
N GLY A 167 -3.60 23.18 -19.81
CA GLY A 167 -4.33 24.00 -18.85
C GLY A 167 -3.40 24.72 -17.88
N SER A 168 -3.95 25.75 -17.21
CA SER A 168 -3.20 26.45 -16.16
C SER A 168 -2.88 25.51 -15.00
N ILE A 169 -1.84 25.84 -14.21
CA ILE A 169 -1.45 25.07 -13.01
C ILE A 169 -2.67 24.80 -12.11
N LYS A 170 -3.48 25.84 -11.87
CA LYS A 170 -4.68 25.75 -11.02
C LYS A 170 -5.72 24.78 -11.58
N TRP A 171 -5.98 24.82 -12.89
CA TRP A 171 -6.98 23.96 -13.53
C TRP A 171 -6.51 22.49 -13.55
N TRP A 172 -5.26 22.26 -13.96
CA TRP A 172 -4.66 20.94 -14.06
C TRP A 172 -4.58 20.27 -12.67
N SER A 173 -4.02 20.99 -11.69
CA SER A 173 -3.88 20.46 -10.32
C SER A 173 -5.22 20.17 -9.65
N ARG A 174 -6.26 20.97 -9.92
CA ARG A 174 -7.63 20.69 -9.44
C ARG A 174 -8.15 19.37 -10.00
N GLY A 175 -7.98 19.16 -11.32
CA GLY A 175 -8.37 17.92 -11.98
C GLY A 175 -7.62 16.72 -11.42
N HIS A 176 -6.29 16.85 -11.29
CA HIS A 176 -5.42 15.79 -10.75
C HIS A 176 -5.75 15.42 -9.31
N ARG A 177 -5.99 16.41 -8.44
CA ARG A 177 -6.42 16.15 -7.05
C ARG A 177 -7.78 15.46 -6.98
N ALA A 178 -8.72 15.83 -7.86
CA ALA A 178 -10.01 15.14 -7.95
C ALA A 178 -9.84 13.70 -8.45
N HIS A 179 -8.95 13.46 -9.42
CA HIS A 179 -8.61 12.13 -9.89
C HIS A 179 -8.09 11.22 -8.76
N HIS A 180 -7.13 11.68 -7.94
CA HIS A 180 -6.67 10.88 -6.79
C HIS A 180 -7.72 10.66 -5.71
N ARG A 181 -8.56 11.67 -5.43
CA ARG A 181 -9.57 11.57 -4.37
C ARG A 181 -10.71 10.63 -4.76
N TYR A 182 -11.03 10.56 -6.05
CA TYR A 182 -12.20 9.88 -6.56
C TYR A 182 -11.87 8.82 -7.59
N THR A 183 -10.63 8.31 -7.59
CA THR A 183 -10.10 7.35 -8.56
C THR A 183 -11.09 6.24 -8.80
N ASP A 184 -11.32 5.89 -10.07
CA ASP A 184 -12.20 4.79 -10.46
C ASP A 184 -13.69 5.01 -10.12
N THR A 185 -14.12 6.24 -9.82
CA THR A 185 -15.54 6.57 -9.64
C THR A 185 -16.05 7.49 -10.73
N LYS A 186 -17.37 7.71 -10.79
CA LYS A 186 -18.01 8.69 -11.71
C LYS A 186 -17.64 10.15 -11.41
N LEU A 187 -16.96 10.42 -10.30
CA LEU A 187 -16.49 11.75 -9.92
C LEU A 187 -15.04 12.00 -10.37
N ASP A 188 -14.34 10.96 -10.83
CA ASP A 188 -13.02 11.05 -11.46
C ASP A 188 -13.16 11.72 -12.85
N PRO A 189 -12.43 12.81 -13.13
CA PRO A 189 -12.51 13.51 -14.42
C PRO A 189 -12.15 12.66 -15.65
N TYR A 190 -11.33 11.61 -15.49
CA TYR A 190 -10.86 10.78 -16.59
C TYR A 190 -10.76 9.30 -16.17
N SER A 191 -11.79 8.84 -15.48
CA SER A 191 -11.91 7.47 -14.96
C SER A 191 -11.54 6.41 -16.00
N ALA A 192 -10.64 5.50 -15.63
CA ALA A 192 -10.25 4.37 -16.45
C ALA A 192 -11.40 3.37 -16.70
N HIS A 193 -12.41 3.35 -15.83
CA HIS A 193 -13.59 2.49 -15.98
C HIS A 193 -14.53 2.91 -17.13
N GLU A 194 -14.44 4.15 -17.60
CA GLU A 194 -15.19 4.61 -18.79
C GLU A 194 -14.51 4.14 -20.11
N GLY A 195 -13.36 3.44 -20.00
CA GLY A 195 -12.67 2.80 -21.10
C GLY A 195 -11.35 3.48 -21.48
N PHE A 196 -10.45 2.73 -22.12
CA PHE A 196 -9.11 3.18 -22.48
C PHE A 196 -9.11 4.50 -23.28
N TRP A 197 -9.92 4.58 -24.34
CA TRP A 197 -9.99 5.77 -25.20
C TRP A 197 -10.64 6.97 -24.51
N HIS A 198 -11.55 6.73 -23.57
CA HIS A 198 -12.11 7.78 -22.74
C HIS A 198 -11.02 8.41 -21.88
N ALA A 199 -10.29 7.59 -21.12
CA ALA A 199 -9.22 8.04 -20.23
C ALA A 199 -8.05 8.68 -20.99
N HIS A 200 -7.75 8.21 -22.21
CA HIS A 200 -6.67 8.77 -23.04
C HIS A 200 -7.05 10.15 -23.60
N VAL A 201 -8.17 10.27 -24.31
CA VAL A 201 -8.52 11.53 -25.02
C VAL A 201 -10.00 11.90 -24.93
N GLY A 202 -10.89 10.92 -24.81
CA GLY A 202 -12.33 11.12 -24.90
C GLY A 202 -12.90 12.07 -23.84
N TRP A 203 -12.34 12.06 -22.63
CA TRP A 203 -12.74 12.95 -21.53
C TRP A 203 -12.55 14.44 -21.85
N MET A 204 -11.61 14.78 -22.74
CA MET A 204 -11.39 16.15 -23.22
C MET A 204 -12.26 16.50 -24.42
N LEU A 205 -12.62 15.52 -25.25
CA LEU A 205 -13.37 15.75 -26.49
C LEU A 205 -14.87 15.92 -26.26
N VAL A 206 -15.43 15.24 -25.25
CA VAL A 206 -16.86 15.22 -24.97
C VAL A 206 -17.14 15.89 -23.64
N LYS A 207 -18.22 16.68 -23.54
CA LYS A 207 -18.62 17.32 -22.29
C LYS A 207 -18.86 16.25 -21.20
N PRO A 208 -18.41 16.46 -19.95
CA PRO A 208 -18.66 15.49 -18.88
C PRO A 208 -20.16 15.34 -18.65
N ARG A 209 -20.62 14.11 -18.39
CA ARG A 209 -22.06 13.84 -18.15
C ARG A 209 -22.49 14.25 -16.74
N GLY A 210 -21.59 14.14 -15.76
CA GLY A 210 -21.82 14.54 -14.37
C GLY A 210 -20.87 15.65 -13.92
N LYS A 211 -21.01 16.08 -12.68
CA LYS A 211 -20.05 16.99 -12.04
C LYS A 211 -18.81 16.20 -11.63
N ILE A 212 -17.64 16.78 -11.91
CA ILE A 212 -16.36 16.29 -11.41
C ILE A 212 -16.32 16.51 -9.89
N GLY A 213 -15.70 15.60 -9.16
CA GLY A 213 -15.54 15.70 -7.72
C GLY A 213 -14.80 16.96 -7.25
N VAL A 214 -15.05 17.33 -6.00
CA VAL A 214 -14.50 18.55 -5.38
C VAL A 214 -13.06 18.29 -4.89
N ALA A 215 -12.16 19.21 -5.20
CA ALA A 215 -10.79 19.19 -4.72
C ALA A 215 -10.42 20.57 -4.16
N ASP A 216 -9.78 20.59 -2.99
CA ASP A 216 -9.26 21.82 -2.41
C ASP A 216 -8.15 22.40 -3.30
N VAL A 217 -8.21 23.71 -3.54
CA VAL A 217 -7.25 24.50 -4.34
C VAL A 217 -6.92 25.85 -3.66
N SER A 218 -7.21 25.96 -2.36
CA SER A 218 -6.97 27.17 -1.57
C SER A 218 -5.49 27.59 -1.60
N ASP A 219 -4.58 26.63 -1.43
CA ASP A 219 -3.13 26.84 -1.54
C ASP A 219 -2.69 27.37 -2.91
N LEU A 220 -3.25 26.81 -3.99
CA LEU A 220 -2.96 27.23 -5.36
C LEU A 220 -3.45 28.66 -5.61
N THR A 221 -4.56 29.02 -4.98
CA THR A 221 -5.11 30.38 -5.07
C THR A 221 -4.29 31.39 -4.28
N ARG A 222 -3.63 30.98 -3.20
CA ARG A 222 -2.71 31.84 -2.42
C ARG A 222 -1.34 31.99 -3.08
N ASN A 223 -0.87 31.00 -3.84
CA ASN A 223 0.44 31.06 -4.50
C ASN A 223 0.49 32.15 -5.60
N ARG A 224 1.45 33.09 -5.48
CA ARG A 224 1.60 34.23 -6.40
C ARG A 224 1.99 33.83 -7.82
N VAL A 225 2.87 32.83 -7.97
CA VAL A 225 3.31 32.33 -9.28
C VAL A 225 2.15 31.63 -9.99
N VAL A 226 1.38 30.83 -9.26
CA VAL A 226 0.18 30.15 -9.81
C VAL A 226 -0.87 31.16 -10.26
N ARG A 227 -1.14 32.20 -9.45
CA ARG A 227 -2.06 33.29 -9.85
C ARG A 227 -1.58 34.03 -11.08
N TRP A 228 -0.30 34.38 -11.13
CA TRP A 228 0.30 35.05 -12.29
C TRP A 228 0.18 34.18 -13.55
N GLN A 229 0.52 32.90 -13.46
CA GLN A 229 0.46 31.98 -14.58
C GLN A 229 -0.97 31.77 -15.06
N HIS A 230 -1.93 31.62 -14.13
CA HIS A 230 -3.35 31.45 -14.45
C HIS A 230 -3.92 32.68 -15.16
N LYS A 231 -3.58 33.90 -14.69
CA LYS A 231 -4.02 35.16 -15.31
C LYS A 231 -3.43 35.36 -16.71
N ASN A 232 -2.18 34.95 -16.91
CA ASN A 232 -1.46 35.13 -18.18
C ASN A 232 -1.40 33.83 -19.01
N TYR A 233 -2.27 32.86 -18.75
CA TYR A 233 -2.12 31.53 -19.31
C TYR A 233 -2.19 31.51 -20.85
N VAL A 234 -3.16 32.24 -21.43
CA VAL A 234 -3.36 32.30 -22.88
C VAL A 234 -2.14 32.85 -23.62
N PRO A 235 -1.55 34.02 -23.28
CA PRO A 235 -0.32 34.45 -23.95
C PRO A 235 0.86 33.50 -23.69
N LEU A 236 0.97 32.92 -22.49
CA LEU A 236 2.05 32.00 -22.15
C LEU A 236 2.03 30.72 -23.00
N ILE A 237 0.86 30.15 -23.32
CA ILE A 237 0.81 28.94 -24.16
C ILE A 237 1.26 29.21 -25.61
N PHE A 238 0.99 30.39 -26.17
CA PHE A 238 1.49 30.73 -27.51
C PHE A 238 3.00 30.98 -27.48
N ILE A 239 3.46 31.71 -26.48
CA ILE A 239 4.88 32.04 -26.31
C ILE A 239 5.70 30.77 -26.08
N MET A 240 5.37 30.00 -25.04
CA MET A 240 6.13 28.81 -24.65
C MET A 240 5.83 27.60 -25.54
N GLY A 241 4.61 27.48 -26.07
CA GLY A 241 4.20 26.36 -26.91
C GLY A 241 4.74 26.45 -28.34
N PHE A 242 4.79 27.64 -28.94
CA PHE A 242 5.16 27.79 -30.36
C PHE A 242 6.24 28.83 -30.61
N ILE A 243 6.13 30.05 -30.06
CA ILE A 243 7.04 31.14 -30.42
C ILE A 243 8.48 30.84 -29.97
N LEU A 244 8.68 30.49 -28.71
CA LEU A 244 10.00 30.21 -28.14
C LEU A 244 10.73 29.08 -28.90
N PRO A 245 10.16 27.88 -29.09
CA PRO A 245 10.86 26.84 -29.83
C PRO A 245 11.14 27.22 -31.29
N THR A 246 10.26 28.01 -31.91
CA THR A 246 10.45 28.52 -33.28
C THR A 246 11.60 29.52 -33.37
N VAL A 247 11.61 30.51 -32.48
CA VAL A 247 12.61 31.58 -32.44
C VAL A 247 13.99 31.01 -32.11
N VAL A 248 14.09 30.03 -31.21
CA VAL A 248 15.36 29.38 -30.88
C VAL A 248 15.97 28.71 -32.12
N ALA A 249 15.17 27.95 -32.88
CA ALA A 249 15.66 27.31 -34.10
C ALA A 249 15.96 28.32 -35.23
N GLY A 250 15.09 29.31 -35.39
CA GLY A 250 15.21 30.36 -36.40
C GLY A 250 16.43 31.26 -36.20
N LEU A 251 16.64 31.78 -34.99
CA LEU A 251 17.80 32.62 -34.68
C LEU A 251 19.08 31.81 -34.45
N GLY A 252 18.98 30.59 -33.93
CA GLY A 252 20.14 29.75 -33.61
C GLY A 252 20.81 29.14 -34.84
N TRP A 253 20.03 28.63 -35.79
CA TRP A 253 20.56 27.96 -36.98
C TRP A 253 19.71 28.14 -38.25
N GLY A 254 18.88 29.19 -38.29
CA GLY A 254 18.15 29.59 -39.50
C GLY A 254 16.88 28.78 -39.81
N ASP A 255 16.48 27.83 -38.96
CA ASP A 255 15.39 26.90 -39.26
C ASP A 255 14.05 27.30 -38.61
N TRP A 256 13.46 28.39 -39.12
CA TRP A 256 12.16 28.89 -38.65
C TRP A 256 11.02 27.89 -38.88
N ARG A 257 10.98 27.24 -40.05
CA ARG A 257 9.91 26.27 -40.36
C ARG A 257 10.03 25.02 -39.48
N GLY A 258 11.24 24.47 -39.33
CA GLY A 258 11.45 23.31 -38.47
C GLY A 258 11.18 23.64 -37.00
N GLY A 259 11.55 24.82 -36.54
CA GLY A 259 11.21 25.30 -35.19
C GLY A 259 9.71 25.31 -34.94
N PHE A 260 8.91 25.78 -35.91
CA PHE A 260 7.45 25.81 -35.77
C PHE A 260 6.81 24.42 -35.86
N PHE A 261 7.14 23.65 -36.89
CA PHE A 261 6.48 22.37 -37.16
C PHE A 261 6.98 21.22 -36.31
N PHE A 262 8.29 21.10 -36.08
CA PHE A 262 8.87 20.02 -35.28
C PHE A 262 8.95 20.40 -33.79
N ALA A 263 9.64 21.49 -33.44
CA ALA A 263 9.85 21.87 -32.05
C ALA A 263 8.60 22.50 -31.39
N GLY A 264 7.72 23.10 -32.19
CA GLY A 264 6.38 23.55 -31.80
C GLY A 264 5.35 22.41 -31.88
N ALA A 265 4.82 22.15 -33.08
CA ALA A 265 3.64 21.29 -33.26
C ALA A 265 3.89 19.80 -32.97
N ALA A 266 4.88 19.16 -33.61
CA ALA A 266 5.13 17.72 -33.42
C ALA A 266 5.49 17.40 -31.97
N ARG A 267 6.42 18.17 -31.39
CA ARG A 267 6.79 18.04 -29.97
C ARG A 267 5.58 18.20 -29.05
N LEU A 268 4.70 19.18 -29.29
CA LEU A 268 3.50 19.37 -28.48
C LEU A 268 2.56 18.16 -28.57
N CYS A 269 2.38 17.59 -29.76
CA CYS A 269 1.63 16.35 -29.96
C CYS A 269 2.20 15.18 -29.12
N PHE A 270 3.53 15.00 -29.13
CA PHE A 270 4.18 13.97 -28.31
C PHE A 270 4.03 14.22 -26.80
N VAL A 271 4.12 15.46 -26.33
CA VAL A 271 3.89 15.80 -24.91
C VAL A 271 2.47 15.44 -24.50
N HIS A 272 1.46 15.81 -25.29
CA HIS A 272 0.06 15.47 -25.03
C HIS A 272 -0.16 13.97 -24.89
N HIS A 273 0.26 13.19 -25.88
CA HIS A 273 0.08 11.73 -25.83
C HIS A 273 0.90 11.06 -24.72
N SER A 274 2.09 11.60 -24.40
CA SER A 274 2.87 11.19 -23.23
C SER A 274 2.07 11.38 -21.94
N THR A 275 1.49 12.56 -21.70
CA THR A 275 0.66 12.78 -20.51
C THR A 275 -0.59 11.91 -20.51
N PHE A 276 -1.26 11.77 -21.65
CA PHE A 276 -2.50 11.00 -21.75
C PHE A 276 -2.29 9.50 -21.52
N CYS A 277 -1.09 8.98 -21.82
CA CYS A 277 -0.71 7.62 -21.45
C CYS A 277 -0.68 7.39 -19.94
N VAL A 278 -0.49 8.43 -19.11
CA VAL A 278 -0.58 8.28 -17.65
C VAL A 278 -2.00 7.92 -17.25
N ASN A 279 -3.00 8.62 -17.80
CA ASN A 279 -4.41 8.37 -17.50
C ASN A 279 -4.92 7.05 -18.08
N SER A 280 -4.39 6.62 -19.23
CA SER A 280 -4.82 5.39 -19.90
C SER A 280 -3.88 4.21 -19.64
N LEU A 281 -2.69 4.22 -20.23
CA LEU A 281 -1.74 3.10 -20.20
C LEU A 281 -1.36 2.71 -18.77
N ALA A 282 -1.16 3.69 -17.89
CA ALA A 282 -0.78 3.45 -16.49
C ALA A 282 -1.94 2.94 -15.61
N HIS A 283 -3.17 2.89 -16.13
CA HIS A 283 -4.32 2.26 -15.49
C HIS A 283 -4.71 0.93 -16.14
N TRP A 284 -3.96 0.45 -17.14
CA TRP A 284 -4.31 -0.74 -17.93
C TRP A 284 -3.16 -1.75 -18.02
N LEU A 285 -1.91 -1.30 -18.16
CA LEU A 285 -0.74 -2.16 -18.28
C LEU A 285 0.14 -2.07 -17.04
N GLY A 286 0.63 -3.23 -16.58
CA GLY A 286 1.62 -3.32 -15.49
C GLY A 286 1.16 -4.13 -14.29
N GLU A 287 1.92 -3.97 -13.21
CA GLU A 287 1.75 -4.70 -11.95
C GLU A 287 1.12 -3.81 -10.87
N GLN A 288 0.62 -4.40 -9.79
CA GLN A 288 0.06 -3.68 -8.64
C GLN A 288 0.80 -4.03 -7.35
N PRO A 289 2.09 -3.69 -7.23
CA PRO A 289 2.94 -4.16 -6.13
C PRO A 289 2.62 -3.51 -4.78
N PHE A 290 1.76 -2.48 -4.70
CA PHE A 290 1.48 -1.76 -3.45
C PHE A 290 0.02 -1.83 -3.00
N ASP A 291 -0.94 -1.78 -3.92
CA ASP A 291 -2.38 -1.96 -3.64
C ASP A 291 -3.14 -2.29 -4.94
N ASN A 292 -4.18 -3.12 -4.85
CA ASN A 292 -4.98 -3.57 -6.01
C ASN A 292 -6.46 -3.15 -5.93
N LYS A 293 -6.82 -2.21 -5.03
CA LYS A 293 -8.21 -1.73 -4.91
C LYS A 293 -8.64 -0.85 -6.07
N HIS A 294 -7.66 -0.19 -6.71
CA HIS A 294 -7.85 0.72 -7.83
C HIS A 294 -7.06 0.25 -9.05
N THR A 295 -7.36 0.80 -10.22
CA THR A 295 -6.76 0.45 -11.51
C THR A 295 -5.31 0.89 -11.78
N PRO A 296 -4.67 1.85 -11.06
CA PRO A 296 -3.28 2.24 -11.30
C PRO A 296 -2.30 1.07 -11.25
N ARG A 297 -1.32 1.08 -12.15
CA ARG A 297 -0.33 0.03 -12.36
C ARG A 297 1.08 0.60 -12.54
N ASP A 298 2.07 -0.18 -12.09
CA ASP A 298 3.48 0.10 -12.31
C ASP A 298 3.96 -0.60 -13.59
N HIS A 299 4.54 0.16 -14.52
CA HIS A 299 5.04 -0.40 -15.77
C HIS A 299 6.22 0.42 -16.35
N PHE A 300 7.32 -0.27 -16.63
CA PHE A 300 8.56 0.37 -17.10
C PHE A 300 8.41 1.07 -18.46
N ILE A 301 7.77 0.43 -19.44
CA ILE A 301 7.57 1.05 -20.77
C ILE A 301 6.65 2.26 -20.65
N THR A 302 5.62 2.17 -19.80
CA THR A 302 4.78 3.33 -19.50
C THR A 302 5.62 4.45 -18.91
N ALA A 303 6.52 4.16 -17.97
CA ALA A 303 7.42 5.18 -17.40
C ALA A 303 8.35 5.80 -18.45
N LEU A 304 8.81 5.04 -19.45
CA LEU A 304 9.60 5.59 -20.56
C LEU A 304 8.77 6.57 -21.40
N CYS A 305 7.56 6.17 -21.77
CA CYS A 305 6.64 6.99 -22.56
C CYS A 305 6.13 8.23 -21.82
N THR A 306 6.15 8.23 -20.48
CA THR A 306 5.57 9.28 -19.63
C THR A 306 6.59 10.01 -18.77
N VAL A 307 7.87 10.01 -19.15
CA VAL A 307 8.93 10.79 -18.47
C VAL A 307 9.04 10.45 -16.96
N GLY A 308 8.84 9.17 -16.63
CA GLY A 308 8.95 8.61 -15.27
C GLY A 308 7.62 8.41 -14.54
N GLU A 309 6.49 8.81 -15.12
CA GLU A 309 5.19 8.80 -14.44
C GLU A 309 4.47 7.43 -14.44
N GLY A 310 5.07 6.41 -15.08
CA GLY A 310 4.47 5.08 -15.25
C GLY A 310 4.58 4.11 -14.07
N TYR A 311 5.22 4.49 -12.97
CA TYR A 311 5.12 3.79 -11.69
C TYR A 311 3.88 4.31 -10.93
N HIS A 312 2.72 4.06 -11.53
CA HIS A 312 1.48 4.73 -11.17
C HIS A 312 0.77 4.07 -9.99
N ASN A 313 0.99 2.77 -9.75
CA ASN A 313 0.50 2.09 -8.56
C ASN A 313 1.17 2.65 -7.30
N PHE A 314 2.50 2.81 -7.33
CA PHE A 314 3.22 3.50 -6.24
C PHE A 314 2.69 4.91 -6.03
N HIS A 315 2.56 5.66 -7.13
CA HIS A 315 2.13 7.05 -7.08
C HIS A 315 0.74 7.23 -6.46
N HIS A 316 -0.23 6.39 -6.81
CA HIS A 316 -1.57 6.46 -6.24
C HIS A 316 -1.63 6.04 -4.78
N GLN A 317 -0.80 5.07 -4.39
CA GLN A 317 -0.71 4.64 -3.00
C GLN A 317 -0.01 5.68 -2.11
N PHE A 318 1.01 6.36 -2.63
CA PHE A 318 1.89 7.26 -1.89
C PHE A 318 2.04 8.63 -2.58
N PRO A 319 0.94 9.38 -2.78
CA PRO A 319 0.90 10.54 -3.69
C PRO A 319 1.80 11.72 -3.28
N MET A 320 2.13 11.84 -1.99
CA MET A 320 3.03 12.88 -1.49
C MET A 320 4.53 12.55 -1.62
N ASP A 321 4.93 11.33 -2.02
CA ASP A 321 6.34 11.05 -2.28
C ASP A 321 6.79 11.82 -3.53
N PHE A 322 7.96 12.46 -3.48
CA PHE A 322 8.47 13.18 -4.67
C PHE A 322 8.95 12.22 -5.76
N ARG A 323 9.04 10.92 -5.49
CA ARG A 323 9.43 9.88 -6.43
C ARG A 323 8.18 9.14 -6.88
N ASN A 324 8.06 8.86 -8.17
CA ASN A 324 7.16 7.79 -8.60
C ASN A 324 7.92 6.45 -8.61
N ALA A 325 9.21 6.49 -8.98
CA ALA A 325 10.05 5.31 -8.97
C ALA A 325 10.99 5.29 -7.76
N ILE A 326 10.72 4.40 -6.80
CA ILE A 326 11.44 4.36 -5.51
C ILE A 326 12.86 3.82 -5.60
N LYS A 327 13.15 2.92 -6.54
CA LYS A 327 14.49 2.34 -6.70
C LYS A 327 15.39 3.32 -7.44
N TRP A 328 16.68 3.33 -7.11
CA TRP A 328 17.63 4.30 -7.67
C TRP A 328 17.80 4.14 -9.19
N TYR A 329 17.72 2.90 -9.71
CA TYR A 329 17.88 2.57 -11.14
C TYR A 329 16.59 2.69 -11.96
N GLN A 330 15.42 2.77 -11.32
CA GLN A 330 14.17 2.88 -12.05
C GLN A 330 14.07 4.26 -12.71
N TYR A 331 13.73 4.25 -14.00
CA TYR A 331 13.62 5.43 -14.84
C TYR A 331 12.58 6.41 -14.30
N ASP A 332 13.07 7.51 -13.73
CA ASP A 332 12.28 8.63 -13.25
C ASP A 332 13.17 9.88 -13.36
N PRO A 333 13.28 10.49 -14.56
CA PRO A 333 14.11 11.67 -14.76
C PRO A 333 13.66 12.85 -13.89
N THR A 334 12.36 12.92 -13.58
CA THR A 334 11.77 13.94 -12.70
C THR A 334 12.32 13.83 -11.26
N LYS A 335 12.45 12.62 -10.72
CA LYS A 335 13.11 12.38 -9.41
C LYS A 335 14.53 12.90 -9.39
N TRP A 336 15.31 12.62 -10.43
CA TRP A 336 16.71 13.07 -10.49
C TRP A 336 16.81 14.59 -10.67
N PHE A 337 15.91 15.19 -11.46
CA PHE A 337 15.81 16.63 -11.60
C PHE A 337 15.51 17.31 -10.26
N ILE A 338 14.48 16.86 -9.52
CA ILE A 338 14.11 17.43 -8.21
C ILE A 338 15.24 17.23 -7.20
N TRP A 339 15.85 16.05 -7.17
CA TRP A 339 17.00 15.78 -6.30
C TRP A 339 18.18 16.71 -6.61
N THR A 340 18.52 16.92 -7.89
CA THR A 340 19.58 17.83 -8.31
C THR A 340 19.26 19.28 -7.92
N ALA A 341 18.01 19.72 -8.16
CA ALA A 341 17.56 21.04 -7.73
C ALA A 341 17.68 21.22 -6.21
N SER A 342 17.51 20.15 -5.42
CA SER A 342 17.72 20.21 -3.97
C SER A 342 19.18 20.42 -3.59
N LYS A 343 20.13 19.80 -4.32
CA LYS A 343 21.56 20.02 -4.14
C LYS A 343 21.98 21.44 -4.48
N LEU A 344 21.29 22.06 -5.44
CA LEU A 344 21.46 23.46 -5.80
C LEU A 344 20.69 24.43 -4.88
N LYS A 345 20.05 23.95 -3.82
CA LYS A 345 19.20 24.74 -2.89
C LYS A 345 18.01 25.44 -3.56
N LEU A 346 17.63 25.01 -4.77
CA LEU A 346 16.44 25.48 -5.48
C LEU A 346 15.18 24.73 -5.06
N ALA A 347 15.34 23.51 -4.54
CA ALA A 347 14.29 22.70 -3.95
C ALA A 347 14.65 22.31 -2.50
N SER A 348 13.65 22.10 -1.66
CA SER A 348 13.82 21.65 -0.27
C SER A 348 12.64 20.80 0.18
N HIS A 349 12.76 20.15 1.35
CA HIS A 349 11.67 19.36 1.95
C HIS A 349 11.11 18.29 1.00
N LEU A 350 12.00 17.56 0.32
CA LEU A 350 11.63 16.45 -0.56
C LEU A 350 10.99 15.34 0.28
N LYS A 351 9.68 15.19 0.19
CA LYS A 351 8.90 14.22 0.97
C LYS A 351 9.13 12.81 0.46
N ARG A 352 9.39 11.89 1.37
CA ARG A 352 9.43 10.45 1.11
C ARG A 352 8.54 9.73 2.10
N PHE A 353 7.82 8.71 1.64
CA PHE A 353 7.14 7.83 2.58
C PHE A 353 8.13 6.96 3.35
N PRO A 354 7.86 6.62 4.62
CA PRO A 354 8.72 5.71 5.38
C PRO A 354 8.84 4.35 4.70
N ASP A 355 10.06 3.83 4.57
CA ASP A 355 10.33 2.58 3.86
C ASP A 355 9.56 1.38 4.47
N ASN A 356 9.31 1.40 5.78
CA ASN A 356 8.53 0.37 6.45
C ASN A 356 7.07 0.31 5.94
N GLU A 357 6.43 1.47 5.71
CA GLU A 357 5.05 1.52 5.21
C GLU A 357 4.97 1.06 3.75
N ILE A 358 5.98 1.41 2.95
CA ILE A 358 6.11 0.93 1.57
C ILE A 358 6.27 -0.60 1.55
N LYS A 359 7.14 -1.14 2.39
CA LYS A 359 7.37 -2.59 2.50
C LYS A 359 6.14 -3.34 3.01
N LYS A 360 5.36 -2.77 3.93
CA LYS A 360 4.08 -3.35 4.38
C LYS A 360 3.08 -3.49 3.23
N GLY A 361 2.96 -2.50 2.36
CA GLY A 361 2.12 -2.58 1.15
C GLY A 361 2.54 -3.74 0.25
N GLN A 362 3.84 -3.82 -0.06
CA GLN A 362 4.40 -4.93 -0.87
C GLN A 362 4.22 -6.29 -0.23
N TYR A 363 4.43 -6.39 1.09
CA TYR A 363 4.23 -7.63 1.83
C TYR A 363 2.76 -8.06 1.81
N THR A 364 1.83 -7.11 1.96
CA THR A 364 0.38 -7.37 1.89
C THR A 364 -0.01 -7.92 0.52
N MET A 365 0.53 -7.37 -0.57
CA MET A 365 0.25 -7.88 -1.92
C MET A 365 0.81 -9.27 -2.15
N LYS A 366 2.04 -9.53 -1.70
CA LYS A 366 2.61 -10.88 -1.75
C LYS A 366 1.82 -11.88 -0.91
N LEU A 367 1.34 -11.48 0.26
CA LEU A 367 0.51 -12.34 1.11
C LEU A 367 -0.80 -12.69 0.41
N GLN A 368 -1.42 -11.72 -0.28
CA GLN A 368 -2.60 -11.98 -1.09
C GLN A 368 -2.31 -12.96 -2.23
N GLU A 369 -1.21 -12.76 -2.99
CA GLU A 369 -0.79 -13.69 -4.05
C GLU A 369 -0.56 -15.10 -3.51
N LEU A 370 0.13 -15.23 -2.37
CA LEU A 370 0.35 -16.51 -1.70
C LEU A 370 -0.96 -17.15 -1.23
N GLN A 371 -1.91 -16.36 -0.74
CA GLN A 371 -3.22 -16.86 -0.34
C GLN A 371 -4.02 -17.37 -1.54
N GLU A 372 -4.02 -16.65 -2.66
CA GLU A 372 -4.68 -17.09 -3.91
C GLU A 372 -4.04 -18.38 -4.44
N GLN A 373 -2.70 -18.50 -4.38
CA GLN A 373 -2.00 -19.74 -4.71
C GLN A 373 -2.36 -20.88 -3.75
N ALA A 374 -2.47 -20.59 -2.45
CA ALA A 374 -2.82 -21.57 -1.44
C ALA A 374 -4.23 -22.15 -1.64
N GLU A 375 -5.18 -21.39 -2.18
CA GLU A 375 -6.54 -21.88 -2.52
C GLU A 375 -6.52 -23.00 -3.59
N HIS A 376 -5.49 -23.05 -4.42
CA HIS A 376 -5.30 -24.09 -5.43
C HIS A 376 -4.53 -25.32 -4.93
N LEU A 377 -4.01 -25.27 -3.70
CA LEU A 377 -3.28 -26.37 -3.08
C LEU A 377 -4.20 -27.20 -2.17
N LYS A 378 -3.99 -28.52 -2.15
CA LYS A 378 -4.67 -29.40 -1.21
C LYS A 378 -3.94 -29.36 0.13
N TRP A 379 -4.57 -28.79 1.13
CA TRP A 379 -4.06 -28.72 2.49
C TRP A 379 -4.57 -29.87 3.35
N PRO A 380 -3.83 -30.25 4.41
CA PRO A 380 -4.29 -31.24 5.37
C PRO A 380 -5.51 -30.72 6.13
N LYS A 381 -6.27 -31.64 6.74
CA LYS A 381 -7.39 -31.26 7.61
C LYS A 381 -6.87 -30.42 8.77
N SER A 382 -7.64 -29.40 9.15
CA SER A 382 -7.32 -28.59 10.32
C SER A 382 -7.33 -29.46 11.57
N SER A 383 -6.41 -29.20 12.51
CA SER A 383 -6.36 -29.94 13.79
C SER A 383 -7.68 -29.93 14.53
N ASN A 384 -8.47 -28.85 14.38
CA ASN A 384 -9.78 -28.69 15.03
C ASN A 384 -10.88 -29.54 14.38
N GLU A 385 -10.66 -30.07 13.18
CA GLU A 385 -11.60 -30.93 12.45
C GLU A 385 -11.29 -32.42 12.64
N LEU A 386 -10.15 -32.74 13.24
CA LEU A 386 -9.73 -34.10 13.51
C LEU A 386 -10.38 -34.60 14.80
N PRO A 387 -10.85 -35.88 14.83
CA PRO A 387 -11.37 -36.47 16.04
C PRO A 387 -10.26 -36.61 17.09
N VAL A 388 -10.60 -36.37 18.35
CA VAL A 388 -9.72 -36.66 19.49
C VAL A 388 -9.91 -38.13 19.87
N ILE A 389 -8.82 -38.90 19.89
CA ILE A 389 -8.82 -40.35 20.07
C ILE A 389 -7.93 -40.70 21.27
N SER A 390 -8.39 -41.58 22.16
CA SER A 390 -7.58 -42.02 23.32
C SER A 390 -6.44 -42.96 22.89
N TRP A 391 -5.41 -43.11 23.73
CA TRP A 391 -4.30 -44.04 23.44
C TRP A 391 -4.75 -45.50 23.27
N ASP A 392 -5.74 -45.93 24.06
CA ASP A 392 -6.24 -47.29 23.99
C ASP A 392 -7.08 -47.52 22.73
N ASP A 393 -7.89 -46.54 22.32
CA ASP A 393 -8.63 -46.59 21.05
C ASP A 393 -7.69 -46.55 19.85
N PHE A 394 -6.65 -45.71 19.88
CA PHE A 394 -5.60 -45.68 18.85
C PHE A 394 -4.94 -47.05 18.66
N LYS A 395 -4.54 -47.72 19.75
CA LYS A 395 -3.95 -49.07 19.70
C LYS A 395 -4.96 -50.12 19.23
N ALA A 396 -6.23 -49.97 19.54
CA ALA A 396 -7.27 -50.87 19.07
C ALA A 396 -7.46 -50.74 17.55
N GLU A 397 -7.58 -49.51 17.04
CA GLU A 397 -7.71 -49.24 15.61
C GLU A 397 -6.45 -49.61 14.81
N ALA A 398 -5.27 -49.46 15.40
CA ALA A 398 -3.99 -49.83 14.77
C ALA A 398 -3.84 -51.34 14.50
N LYS A 399 -4.72 -52.19 15.04
CA LYS A 399 -4.76 -53.62 14.70
C LYS A 399 -5.42 -53.88 13.35
N GLU A 400 -6.31 -52.99 12.92
CA GLU A 400 -7.08 -53.12 11.68
C GLU A 400 -6.55 -52.20 10.58
N ARG A 401 -5.92 -51.08 10.95
CA ARG A 401 -5.37 -50.06 10.04
C ARG A 401 -3.92 -49.77 10.35
N SER A 402 -3.16 -49.32 9.35
CA SER A 402 -1.75 -48.96 9.56
C SER A 402 -1.61 -47.56 10.13
N LEU A 403 -1.92 -47.41 11.43
CA LEU A 403 -1.88 -46.13 12.13
C LEU A 403 -0.56 -45.93 12.87
N VAL A 404 0.00 -44.72 12.77
CA VAL A 404 1.21 -44.31 13.50
C VAL A 404 0.97 -42.96 14.18
N ALA A 405 1.33 -42.85 15.45
CA ALA A 405 1.28 -41.58 16.17
C ALA A 405 2.60 -40.82 15.96
N ILE A 406 2.52 -39.57 15.52
CA ILE A 406 3.69 -38.69 15.37
C ILE A 406 3.29 -37.30 15.85
N HIS A 407 4.00 -36.79 16.85
CA HIS A 407 3.82 -35.47 17.45
C HIS A 407 2.37 -35.20 17.85
N GLY A 408 1.72 -36.21 18.43
CA GLY A 408 0.34 -36.18 18.89
C GLY A 408 -0.74 -36.18 17.83
N PHE A 409 -0.39 -36.35 16.57
CA PHE A 409 -1.34 -36.65 15.50
C PHE A 409 -1.28 -38.12 15.12
N ILE A 410 -2.44 -38.70 14.86
CA ILE A 410 -2.59 -40.06 14.36
C ILE A 410 -2.64 -40.00 12.83
N HIS A 411 -1.74 -40.74 12.20
CA HIS A 411 -1.58 -40.77 10.74
C HIS A 411 -1.95 -42.16 10.22
N ASP A 412 -2.77 -42.21 9.17
CA ASP A 412 -3.05 -43.45 8.44
C ASP A 412 -2.07 -43.60 7.28
N CYS A 413 -1.07 -44.45 7.48
CA CYS A 413 -0.02 -44.71 6.51
C CYS A 413 -0.36 -45.86 5.54
N SER A 414 -1.57 -46.43 5.60
CA SER A 414 -1.93 -47.64 4.85
C SER A 414 -1.65 -47.53 3.34
N SER A 415 -1.89 -46.34 2.75
CA SER A 415 -1.65 -46.09 1.33
C SER A 415 -0.21 -45.71 0.97
N PHE A 416 0.67 -45.50 1.95
CA PHE A 416 2.02 -44.95 1.74
C PHE A 416 3.16 -45.91 2.16
N ILE A 417 2.85 -46.99 2.88
CA ILE A 417 3.87 -47.92 3.40
C ILE A 417 4.88 -48.38 2.35
N GLU A 418 4.38 -48.84 1.20
CA GLU A 418 5.24 -49.42 0.15
C GLU A 418 6.01 -48.35 -0.63
N ASP A 419 5.54 -47.09 -0.60
CA ASP A 419 6.16 -45.95 -1.27
C ASP A 419 7.17 -45.21 -0.37
N HIS A 420 7.31 -45.62 0.90
CA HIS A 420 8.22 -44.98 1.83
C HIS A 420 9.69 -45.14 1.39
N PRO A 421 10.45 -44.05 1.13
CA PRO A 421 11.80 -44.13 0.57
C PRO A 421 12.82 -44.87 1.44
N GLY A 422 12.65 -44.86 2.77
CA GLY A 422 13.47 -45.63 3.71
C GLY A 422 13.09 -47.12 3.80
N GLY A 423 12.07 -47.54 3.05
CA GLY A 423 11.54 -48.91 3.01
C GLY A 423 10.33 -49.13 3.92
N ALA A 424 9.43 -50.01 3.48
CA ALA A 424 8.17 -50.35 4.15
C ALA A 424 8.35 -50.93 5.57
N HIS A 425 9.46 -51.62 5.83
CA HIS A 425 9.73 -52.27 7.11
C HIS A 425 9.82 -51.28 8.28
N LEU A 426 10.26 -50.03 8.03
CA LEU A 426 10.36 -49.00 9.06
C LEU A 426 8.97 -48.56 9.55
N ILE A 427 8.02 -48.36 8.62
CA ILE A 427 6.64 -48.01 8.98
C ILE A 427 5.93 -49.20 9.62
N LYS A 428 6.10 -50.42 9.07
CA LYS A 428 5.48 -51.64 9.62
C LYS A 428 5.89 -51.88 11.09
N ARG A 429 7.12 -51.54 11.46
CA ARG A 429 7.60 -51.62 12.86
C ARG A 429 6.97 -50.56 13.77
N ALA A 430 6.57 -49.42 13.22
CA ALA A 430 6.03 -48.28 13.96
C ALA A 430 4.49 -48.30 14.12
N ILE A 431 3.78 -49.24 13.48
CA ILE A 431 2.32 -49.35 13.58
C ILE A 431 1.89 -49.53 15.04
N GLY A 432 0.94 -48.70 15.49
CA GLY A 432 0.40 -48.71 16.84
C GLY A 432 1.34 -48.13 17.91
N THR A 433 2.42 -47.46 17.51
CA THR A 433 3.39 -46.82 18.41
C THR A 433 3.53 -45.33 18.14
N ASP A 434 4.14 -44.61 19.08
CA ASP A 434 4.57 -43.21 18.89
C ASP A 434 5.97 -43.19 18.23
N ALA A 435 6.02 -42.75 16.97
CA ALA A 435 7.23 -42.66 16.17
C ALA A 435 7.82 -41.24 16.10
N THR A 436 7.40 -40.34 17.00
CA THR A 436 7.86 -38.94 17.03
C THR A 436 9.38 -38.83 17.02
N THR A 437 10.07 -39.54 17.92
CA THR A 437 11.53 -39.50 18.00
C THR A 437 12.20 -40.00 16.71
N ALA A 438 11.67 -41.07 16.12
CA ALA A 438 12.21 -41.64 14.88
C ALA A 438 12.04 -40.68 13.69
N PHE A 439 10.94 -39.90 13.67
CA PHE A 439 10.65 -38.93 12.62
C PHE A 439 11.46 -37.63 12.74
N PHE A 440 11.68 -37.14 13.98
CA PHE A 440 12.28 -35.81 14.24
C PHE A 440 13.75 -35.81 14.72
N GLY A 441 14.37 -36.95 15.07
CA GLY A 441 15.75 -36.85 15.59
C GLY A 441 16.44 -38.11 16.12
N GLY A 442 15.98 -39.31 15.80
CA GLY A 442 16.67 -40.55 16.19
C GLY A 442 17.73 -41.02 15.18
N VAL A 443 17.42 -40.93 13.88
CA VAL A 443 18.25 -41.45 12.77
C VAL A 443 18.12 -40.59 11.50
N TYR A 444 16.94 -39.99 11.26
CA TYR A 444 16.64 -39.20 10.07
C TYR A 444 15.96 -37.88 10.46
N ASP A 445 16.43 -36.77 9.89
CA ASP A 445 15.77 -35.47 9.93
C ASP A 445 14.96 -35.30 8.64
N HIS A 446 13.65 -35.51 8.72
CA HIS A 446 12.78 -35.57 7.53
C HIS A 446 12.64 -34.19 6.87
N SER A 447 12.67 -34.16 5.53
CA SER A 447 12.52 -32.91 4.78
C SER A 447 11.13 -32.28 4.92
N ASN A 448 11.01 -30.97 4.69
CA ASN A 448 9.70 -30.27 4.64
C ASN A 448 8.66 -30.96 3.75
N ALA A 449 9.08 -31.61 2.66
CA ALA A 449 8.17 -32.36 1.79
C ALA A 449 7.59 -33.60 2.49
N ALA A 450 8.40 -34.31 3.27
CA ALA A 450 7.96 -35.45 4.08
C ALA A 450 7.01 -35.00 5.21
N HIS A 451 7.29 -33.86 5.86
CA HIS A 451 6.37 -33.27 6.84
C HIS A 451 5.01 -32.90 6.22
N ASN A 452 5.01 -32.26 5.04
CA ASN A 452 3.78 -31.91 4.33
C ASN A 452 2.99 -33.16 3.92
N MET A 453 3.66 -34.20 3.42
CA MET A 453 3.01 -35.47 3.04
C MET A 453 2.43 -36.18 4.27
N LEU A 454 3.18 -36.23 5.37
CA LEU A 454 2.73 -36.81 6.63
C LEU A 454 1.44 -36.13 7.10
N ALA A 455 1.38 -34.79 7.05
CA ALA A 455 0.20 -34.05 7.45
C ALA A 455 -1.06 -34.40 6.64
N MET A 456 -0.91 -34.75 5.36
CA MET A 456 -2.03 -35.18 4.51
C MET A 456 -2.66 -36.51 4.96
N MET A 457 -1.93 -37.32 5.73
CA MET A 457 -2.36 -38.62 6.24
C MET A 457 -3.02 -38.54 7.62
N ARG A 458 -3.25 -37.32 8.17
CA ARG A 458 -3.88 -37.15 9.48
C ARG A 458 -5.31 -37.65 9.52
N VAL A 459 -5.60 -38.46 10.52
CA VAL A 459 -6.94 -39.01 10.78
C VAL A 459 -7.47 -38.73 12.18
N GLY A 460 -6.61 -38.31 13.12
CA GLY A 460 -7.02 -37.95 14.49
C GLY A 460 -5.94 -37.19 15.25
N VAL A 461 -6.32 -36.66 16.41
CA VAL A 461 -5.44 -36.08 17.43
C VAL A 461 -5.46 -37.01 18.64
N LEU A 462 -4.30 -37.31 19.20
CA LEU A 462 -4.21 -38.15 20.38
C LEU A 462 -4.58 -37.35 21.64
N ASP A 463 -5.50 -37.89 22.45
CA ASP A 463 -5.89 -37.30 23.73
C ASP A 463 -4.69 -37.22 24.69
N GLY A 464 -4.41 -36.04 25.23
CA GLY A 464 -3.21 -35.78 26.04
C GLY A 464 -1.94 -35.47 25.24
N GLY A 465 -2.00 -35.38 23.91
CA GLY A 465 -0.89 -34.97 23.06
C GLY A 465 0.06 -36.12 22.71
N MET A 466 1.01 -36.48 23.57
CA MET A 466 2.01 -37.53 23.29
C MET A 466 1.85 -38.71 24.26
N GLU A 467 2.37 -39.89 23.87
CA GLU A 467 2.51 -40.99 24.84
C GLU A 467 3.52 -40.56 25.92
N VAL A 468 3.03 -40.23 27.12
CA VAL A 468 3.91 -39.78 28.19
C VAL A 468 4.61 -41.00 28.79
N GLU A 469 5.95 -41.05 28.70
CA GLU A 469 6.81 -42.13 29.23
C GLU A 469 6.43 -42.61 30.66
N HIS A 470 5.89 -41.73 31.51
CA HIS A 470 5.47 -42.09 32.88
C HIS A 470 4.22 -42.99 32.96
N LEU A 471 3.44 -43.14 31.87
CA LEU A 471 2.26 -44.00 31.80
C LEU A 471 2.58 -45.43 31.36
N LYS A 472 3.85 -45.75 31.08
CA LYS A 472 4.30 -47.12 30.83
C LYS A 472 4.11 -47.96 32.10
N ARG A 473 2.94 -48.61 32.25
CA ARG A 473 2.75 -49.70 33.21
C ARG A 473 3.67 -50.84 32.79
N ARG A 474 4.79 -51.02 33.49
CA ARG A 474 5.57 -52.26 33.43
C ARG A 474 4.67 -53.39 33.96
N PRO A 475 4.50 -54.51 33.25
CA PRO A 475 3.88 -55.70 33.82
C PRO A 475 4.65 -56.10 35.08
N ALA A 476 3.95 -56.30 36.18
CA ALA A 476 4.53 -56.60 37.48
C ALA A 476 5.32 -57.93 37.44
N GLU A 477 6.64 -57.86 37.62
CA GLU A 477 7.42 -59.04 38.01
C GLU A 477 7.20 -59.30 39.50
N SER A 478 6.76 -60.52 39.77
CA SER A 478 6.35 -61.07 41.05
C SER A 478 7.48 -61.15 42.08
N VAL A 479 7.15 -60.74 43.29
CA VAL A 479 7.88 -60.91 44.55
C VAL A 479 8.15 -62.39 44.86
N ALA A 480 9.40 -62.74 45.22
CA ALA A 480 9.72 -63.68 46.31
C ALA A 480 11.22 -63.79 46.68
N SER A 481 11.53 -63.40 47.93
CA SER A 481 12.65 -63.83 48.79
C SER A 481 14.09 -63.40 48.42
N SER A 482 15.02 -63.03 49.31
CA SER A 482 15.11 -63.13 50.77
C SER A 482 16.22 -62.21 51.31
N VAL A 483 15.92 -61.56 52.45
CA VAL A 483 16.74 -61.34 53.66
C VAL A 483 18.27 -61.14 53.52
N THR A 484 18.77 -59.95 53.89
CA THR A 484 19.65 -59.72 55.08
C THR A 484 20.06 -58.24 55.20
N ALA A 485 20.41 -57.86 56.43
CA ALA A 485 20.42 -56.51 57.00
C ALA A 485 21.74 -55.72 56.80
N SER A 486 21.58 -54.39 56.71
CA SER A 486 22.31 -53.24 57.30
C SER A 486 23.83 -53.28 57.57
N PRO A 487 24.44 -52.12 57.90
CA PRO A 487 24.98 -51.06 57.05
C PRO A 487 26.52 -50.95 57.27
N VAL A 488 27.22 -49.92 56.73
CA VAL A 488 28.37 -49.21 57.38
C VAL A 488 29.18 -48.35 56.38
N SER A 489 29.21 -47.06 56.71
CA SER A 489 30.29 -46.04 56.68
C SER A 489 31.14 -45.68 55.43
N SER A 490 31.13 -44.36 55.21
CA SER A 490 32.29 -43.44 55.21
C SER A 490 33.25 -43.34 54.02
N ALA A 491 33.17 -42.15 53.41
CA ALA A 491 34.24 -41.13 53.35
C ALA A 491 35.27 -41.11 52.21
N SER A 492 35.66 -39.86 51.92
CA SER A 492 36.80 -39.32 51.16
C SER A 492 36.81 -39.54 49.65
N ALA A 493 36.58 -38.52 48.82
CA ALA A 493 37.41 -37.33 48.55
C ALA A 493 38.74 -37.66 47.85
N SER A 494 38.85 -37.27 46.57
CA SER A 494 40.04 -36.60 46.05
C SER A 494 39.79 -36.00 44.66
N SER A 495 40.06 -34.71 44.60
CA SER A 495 40.25 -33.81 43.47
C SER A 495 41.47 -34.17 42.62
N VAL A 496 41.43 -33.95 41.30
CA VAL A 496 42.51 -33.32 40.50
C VAL A 496 41.93 -32.68 39.23
N ASP A 497 42.13 -31.36 39.12
CA ASP A 497 42.50 -30.46 37.99
C ASP A 497 42.18 -30.90 36.55
N ILE A 498 41.39 -30.16 35.77
CA ILE A 498 41.63 -28.85 35.11
C ILE A 498 42.92 -28.80 34.25
N GLN A 499 42.68 -28.45 32.98
CA GLN A 499 43.57 -27.84 31.98
C GLN A 499 44.32 -28.77 31.00
N SER A 500 43.64 -29.13 29.91
CA SER A 500 44.27 -29.08 28.59
C SER A 500 43.23 -28.84 27.49
N LEU A 501 43.42 -27.75 26.73
CA LEU A 501 42.84 -27.43 25.41
C LEU A 501 41.37 -26.94 25.47
N ALA A 502 41.01 -25.65 25.42
CA ALA A 502 41.47 -24.56 24.54
C ALA A 502 41.52 -24.97 23.07
N ASP A 503 40.33 -25.15 22.48
CA ASP A 503 39.90 -24.55 21.21
C ASP A 503 38.59 -25.25 20.78
N GLN A 504 37.44 -24.57 20.91
CA GLN A 504 36.28 -24.65 20.00
C GLN A 504 35.10 -23.80 20.50
N ASP A 505 34.88 -22.73 19.74
CA ASP A 505 33.61 -22.13 19.30
C ASP A 505 32.65 -21.40 20.25
N GLU A 506 32.50 -20.10 19.96
CA GLU A 506 31.56 -19.12 20.51
C GLU A 506 30.09 -19.32 20.06
N ASP A 507 29.70 -20.47 19.51
CA ASP A 507 28.34 -20.68 18.95
C ASP A 507 27.26 -21.04 19.99
N ASP A 508 27.62 -21.38 21.23
CA ASP A 508 26.67 -21.87 22.24
C ASP A 508 25.93 -20.77 23.04
N ARG A 509 26.28 -19.49 22.86
CA ARG A 509 25.60 -18.37 23.57
C ARG A 509 24.41 -17.76 22.83
N LEU A 510 24.14 -18.16 21.58
CA LEU A 510 22.99 -17.68 20.81
C LEU A 510 21.73 -18.54 20.95
N TYR A 511 21.85 -19.76 21.50
CA TYR A 511 20.70 -20.67 21.67
C TYR A 511 19.97 -20.56 23.02
N GLN A 512 20.55 -19.91 24.03
CA GLN A 512 19.92 -19.82 25.37
C GLN A 512 19.07 -18.57 25.61
N THR A 513 19.08 -17.58 24.73
CA THR A 513 18.37 -16.30 24.94
C THR A 513 16.96 -16.26 24.32
N GLN A 514 16.48 -17.36 23.72
CA GLN A 514 15.16 -17.45 23.07
C GLN A 514 14.09 -18.24 23.84
N LEU A 515 14.33 -18.60 25.11
CA LEU A 515 13.36 -19.38 25.92
C LEU A 515 12.46 -18.55 26.86
N ASN A 516 12.60 -17.22 26.93
CA ASN A 516 11.83 -16.40 27.88
C ASN A 516 11.05 -15.24 27.24
N SER A 517 10.24 -15.51 26.21
CA SER A 517 9.18 -14.58 25.78
C SER A 517 7.84 -15.28 25.61
N GLN A 518 7.28 -15.80 26.70
CA GLN A 518 5.85 -16.10 26.76
C GLN A 518 5.13 -14.90 27.37
N GLY A 519 4.52 -14.07 26.53
CA GLY A 519 3.47 -13.16 26.98
C GLY A 519 2.23 -13.94 27.44
N PRO A 520 1.30 -13.31 28.16
CA PRO A 520 0.13 -14.01 28.69
C PRO A 520 -0.73 -14.59 27.56
N VAL A 521 -0.91 -15.91 27.61
CA VAL A 521 -1.76 -16.69 26.69
C VAL A 521 -3.23 -16.29 26.90
N PRO A 522 -3.99 -15.94 25.86
CA PRO A 522 -5.42 -15.67 26.01
C PRO A 522 -6.15 -16.96 26.43
N LYS A 523 -6.91 -16.89 27.53
CA LYS A 523 -7.76 -17.99 27.99
C LYS A 523 -8.95 -18.15 27.02
N ALA A 524 -9.16 -19.36 26.51
CA ALA A 524 -10.40 -19.69 25.80
C ALA A 524 -11.60 -19.64 26.78
N PRO A 525 -12.82 -19.32 26.30
CA PRO A 525 -14.02 -19.37 27.13
C PRO A 525 -14.28 -20.79 27.65
N PHE A 526 -14.84 -20.89 28.85
CA PHE A 526 -15.08 -22.14 29.57
C PHE A 526 -15.77 -23.22 28.71
N GLY A 527 -15.17 -24.40 28.65
CA GLY A 527 -15.82 -25.64 28.19
C GLY A 527 -15.34 -26.25 26.87
N GLN A 528 -14.29 -25.73 26.22
CA GLN A 528 -13.67 -26.40 25.05
C GLN A 528 -12.31 -27.03 25.43
N PRO A 529 -12.04 -28.29 25.05
CA PRO A 529 -10.69 -28.86 25.19
C PRO A 529 -9.73 -28.07 24.29
N GLN A 530 -8.65 -27.56 24.89
CA GLN A 530 -7.57 -26.93 24.15
C GLN A 530 -6.86 -28.00 23.31
N ALA A 531 -6.83 -27.83 21.99
CA ALA A 531 -5.79 -28.48 21.18
C ALA A 531 -4.44 -27.89 21.64
N MET A 532 -3.81 -28.54 22.59
CA MET A 532 -2.46 -28.21 23.02
C MET A 532 -1.53 -28.61 21.88
N VAL A 533 -0.69 -27.67 21.45
CA VAL A 533 0.31 -27.77 20.37
C VAL A 533 -0.20 -27.30 19.00
N ALA A 534 0.11 -26.03 18.70
CA ALA A 534 0.16 -25.56 17.32
C ALA A 534 1.29 -26.29 16.58
N ASP A 535 0.97 -26.88 15.43
CA ASP A 535 1.97 -27.54 14.59
C ASP A 535 2.94 -26.51 14.01
N ARG A 536 4.14 -26.45 14.59
CA ARG A 536 5.18 -25.49 14.19
C ARG A 536 5.89 -25.89 12.89
N TRP A 537 5.66 -27.11 12.39
CA TRP A 537 6.48 -27.76 11.36
C TRP A 537 5.76 -28.05 10.06
N THR A 538 4.43 -27.93 10.02
CA THR A 538 3.67 -27.84 8.78
C THR A 538 3.44 -26.38 8.40
N LEU A 539 3.48 -26.08 7.10
CA LEU A 539 3.01 -24.81 6.54
C LEU A 539 1.50 -24.56 6.74
N SER A 540 0.83 -25.33 7.61
CA SER A 540 -0.48 -25.02 8.14
C SER A 540 -0.35 -23.94 9.21
N VAL A 541 -0.06 -22.72 8.78
CA VAL A 541 -0.67 -21.58 9.45
C VAL A 541 -2.07 -21.50 8.86
N PRO A 542 -3.12 -22.09 9.50
CA PRO A 542 -4.45 -21.61 9.17
C PRO A 542 -4.45 -20.10 9.43
N PRO A 543 -5.21 -19.28 8.70
CA PRO A 543 -5.38 -17.88 9.05
C PRO A 543 -6.09 -17.79 10.42
N SER A 544 -5.34 -18.02 11.48
CA SER A 544 -5.74 -17.77 12.85
C SER A 544 -5.70 -16.25 12.98
N GLU A 545 -6.89 -15.72 13.21
CA GLU A 545 -7.34 -14.37 12.90
C GLU A 545 -7.46 -14.11 11.39
N LYS A 546 -8.71 -14.05 10.94
CA LYS A 546 -9.10 -13.38 9.71
C LYS A 546 -8.47 -11.98 9.73
N PHE A 547 -7.29 -11.81 9.13
CA PHE A 547 -7.08 -10.64 8.29
C PHE A 547 -8.12 -10.77 7.19
N ARG A 548 -9.33 -10.32 7.51
CA ARG A 548 -10.32 -9.96 6.51
C ARG A 548 -9.66 -8.78 5.82
N ILE A 549 -8.81 -9.05 4.82
CA ILE A 549 -8.57 -8.09 3.76
C ILE A 549 -9.95 -7.96 3.15
N VAL A 550 -10.71 -7.00 3.65
CA VAL A 550 -11.99 -6.65 3.09
C VAL A 550 -11.61 -6.21 1.68
N ARG A 551 -11.87 -7.06 0.68
CA ARG A 551 -12.13 -6.61 -0.68
C ARG A 551 -13.36 -5.72 -0.55
N SER A 552 -13.19 -4.48 -0.12
CA SER A 552 -14.27 -3.50 -0.12
C SER A 552 -14.37 -2.99 -1.56
N VAL A 553 -14.83 -3.87 -2.45
CA VAL A 553 -15.73 -3.41 -3.48
C VAL A 553 -17.09 -3.38 -2.79
N PRO A 554 -17.76 -2.22 -2.64
CA PRO A 554 -19.14 -2.23 -2.21
C PRO A 554 -19.96 -2.92 -3.30
N GLU A 555 -20.11 -4.24 -3.23
CA GLU A 555 -21.22 -4.91 -3.89
C GLU A 555 -22.49 -4.48 -3.16
N ILE A 556 -23.12 -3.45 -3.70
CA ILE A 556 -24.46 -3.02 -3.32
C ILE A 556 -25.40 -4.18 -3.66
N ARG A 557 -25.75 -5.01 -2.67
CA ARG A 557 -26.90 -5.90 -2.80
C ARG A 557 -28.17 -5.05 -2.85
N PRO A 558 -28.98 -5.11 -3.93
CA PRO A 558 -30.28 -4.48 -3.92
C PRO A 558 -31.20 -5.31 -3.01
N GLY A 559 -31.63 -4.76 -1.88
CA GLY A 559 -32.62 -5.46 -1.04
C GLY A 559 -32.67 -5.16 0.46
N LEU A 560 -31.77 -4.35 1.02
CA LEU A 560 -31.85 -3.89 2.42
C LEU A 560 -32.33 -2.43 2.51
N LEU A 561 -33.40 -2.15 1.78
CA LEU A 561 -34.26 -0.98 1.98
C LEU A 561 -35.67 -1.53 2.22
N ASN A 562 -35.91 -1.98 3.46
CA ASN A 562 -37.25 -2.05 4.05
C ASN A 562 -37.14 -2.45 5.52
N ARG A 563 -36.75 -1.48 6.35
CA ARG A 563 -37.28 -1.32 7.70
C ARG A 563 -37.12 0.14 8.09
N ALA A 564 -38.13 0.91 7.70
CA ALA A 564 -38.38 2.20 8.32
C ALA A 564 -38.71 1.95 9.79
N HIS A 565 -37.89 2.48 10.69
CA HIS A 565 -38.39 2.96 11.96
C HIS A 565 -37.89 4.39 12.15
N SER A 566 -38.87 5.28 12.25
CA SER A 566 -38.76 6.69 12.59
C SER A 566 -38.00 6.87 13.89
N LEU A 567 -36.95 7.67 13.87
CA LEU A 567 -36.36 8.31 15.05
C LEU A 567 -36.32 9.82 14.80
N GLU A 568 -37.52 10.40 14.73
CA GLU A 568 -37.73 11.76 15.21
C GLU A 568 -38.14 11.67 16.68
N LYS A 569 -37.52 12.53 17.50
CA LYS A 569 -37.62 12.67 18.96
C LYS A 569 -36.69 11.78 19.78
N MET A 570 -35.52 12.32 20.10
CA MET A 570 -35.13 12.42 21.51
C MET A 570 -34.17 13.60 21.73
N THR A 571 -34.57 14.44 22.68
CA THR A 571 -34.01 15.72 23.09
C THR A 571 -32.83 15.56 24.05
N ARG A 572 -31.98 16.59 24.08
CA ARG A 572 -31.06 16.91 25.19
C ARG A 572 -31.79 16.85 26.55
N ALA A 573 -31.25 16.09 27.50
CA ALA A 573 -31.21 16.43 28.93
C ALA A 573 -30.30 15.41 29.67
N ASP A 574 -29.32 15.97 30.39
CA ASP A 574 -28.72 15.58 31.68
C ASP A 574 -28.21 14.13 31.88
N MET A 575 -26.90 13.91 32.09
CA MET A 575 -26.12 14.22 33.31
C MET A 575 -26.68 13.53 34.57
N GLY A 576 -26.01 12.43 34.96
CA GLY A 576 -25.90 11.99 36.34
C GLY A 576 -26.94 10.97 36.82
N GLY A 577 -26.47 10.04 37.66
CA GLY A 577 -27.32 9.39 38.66
C GLY A 577 -27.65 7.93 38.40
N GLU A 578 -26.88 7.07 39.06
CA GLU A 578 -27.27 5.80 39.66
C GLU A 578 -28.78 5.68 40.00
N VAL A 579 -29.47 4.62 39.58
CA VAL A 579 -29.69 3.33 40.29
C VAL A 579 -31.14 3.23 40.79
N ASP A 580 -31.69 2.04 40.60
CA ASP A 580 -32.77 1.37 41.33
C ASP A 580 -34.26 1.45 40.94
N GLU A 581 -34.80 0.22 40.99
CA GLU A 581 -36.17 -0.26 41.19
C GLU A 581 -37.15 -0.28 40.00
N LEU A 582 -37.34 -1.44 39.38
CA LEU A 582 -38.29 -2.52 39.77
C LEU A 582 -39.76 -2.14 39.49
N ILE A 583 -40.27 -2.76 38.43
CA ILE A 583 -41.62 -3.36 38.30
C ILE A 583 -42.76 -2.57 38.97
N GLY A 584 -43.65 -1.99 38.15
CA GLY A 584 -44.94 -1.55 38.68
C GLY A 584 -45.87 -0.95 37.64
N THR A 585 -46.72 -1.80 37.08
CA THR A 585 -47.86 -1.44 36.23
C THR A 585 -48.83 -0.45 36.86
N LYS A 586 -49.30 0.49 36.03
CA LYS A 586 -50.65 1.11 35.99
C LYS A 586 -51.32 1.47 37.34
N ALA A 587 -51.35 2.75 37.65
CA ALA A 587 -52.58 3.56 37.70
C ALA A 587 -52.20 5.04 37.53
#